data_AF-A0A930E1B4-F1
#
_entry.id   AF-A0A930E1B4-F1
#
_cell.length_a   1.000
_cell.length_b   1.000
_cell.length_c   1.000
_cell.angle_alpha   90.00
_cell.angle_beta   90.00
_cell.angle_gamma   90.00
#
_symmetry.space_group_name_H-M   'P 1'
#
loop_
_entity.id
_entity.type
_entity.pdbx_description
1 polymer ?
#
loop_
_entity_poly.entity_id
_entity_poly.type
_entity_poly.pdbx_seq_one_letter_code
_entity_poly.pdbx_strand_id
1 'polypeptide(L)'
;MQSERLIFRKFSLDDIDDVFEFGNDDETCKFVTWDKHKNILESEKVITDYFMKNKYCFAIVEKISNKCIGSFEFKADIKNNSLSLGYVLNKKFWNKGYMTETLNFMLDYAFNTLKVNRVCGVHIKENIASGKVMEKCGLKVEGEFEDEEFLKGRYITLIHRAILRKNYLKGEKRMKQLEMPKNGEKVYIMKTNVGEISLRLFNEVAPKACENFITLAKRGYYNGVIFHRVIRDFMIQGGDPTGTGMGGESIWGESFEDEFDGNFRNYRGALSMANAGPNTNGSQFFIVQNSKISDDYVNYLKNSDKKVYPDEVVETYEKNGGAFWLDFKHTVFGQVFKGMEVVDEIANTYCSNDKPVEDIVILSIEEKVFEG
;
A
#
# COMPACT_ATOMS: atom_id res chain seq x y z
N MET A 1 1.54 -18.00 5.35
CA MET A 1 1.25 -16.60 4.96
C MET A 1 2.23 -16.20 3.85
N GLN A 2 1.94 -15.21 3.01
CA GLN A 2 2.87 -14.80 1.95
C GLN A 2 2.71 -13.32 1.59
N SER A 3 3.81 -12.68 1.21
CA SER A 3 3.85 -11.36 0.57
C SER A 3 4.14 -11.52 -0.94
N GLU A 4 4.56 -10.43 -1.61
CA GLU A 4 4.91 -10.45 -3.04
C GLU A 4 6.03 -11.47 -3.32
N ARG A 5 7.17 -11.34 -2.64
CA ARG A 5 8.38 -12.13 -2.93
C ARG A 5 8.65 -13.25 -1.91
N LEU A 6 7.96 -13.24 -0.77
CA LEU A 6 8.29 -14.10 0.37
C LEU A 6 7.11 -14.97 0.81
N ILE A 7 7.42 -16.15 1.33
CA ILE A 7 6.50 -17.03 2.05
C ILE A 7 6.93 -17.04 3.52
N PHE A 8 5.96 -16.92 4.41
CA PHE A 8 6.14 -17.03 5.86
C PHE A 8 5.42 -18.28 6.35
N ARG A 9 6.18 -19.27 6.82
CA ARG A 9 5.66 -20.56 7.28
C ARG A 9 6.36 -21.02 8.55
N LYS A 10 5.88 -22.12 9.14
CA LYS A 10 6.62 -22.82 10.20
C LYS A 10 7.91 -23.42 9.62
N PHE A 11 8.93 -23.49 10.47
CA PHE A 11 10.14 -24.22 10.17
C PHE A 11 9.85 -25.72 10.04
N SER A 12 10.57 -26.39 9.15
CA SER A 12 10.64 -27.84 9.03
C SER A 12 12.10 -28.30 9.07
N LEU A 13 12.31 -29.61 9.13
CA LEU A 13 13.67 -30.18 9.06
C LEU A 13 14.34 -29.94 7.69
N ASP A 14 13.56 -29.62 6.65
CA ASP A 14 14.11 -29.28 5.33
C ASP A 14 14.87 -27.93 5.36
N ASP A 15 14.66 -27.12 6.40
CA ASP A 15 15.35 -25.83 6.56
C ASP A 15 16.75 -25.96 7.18
N ILE A 16 17.17 -27.15 7.63
CA ILE A 16 18.39 -27.33 8.42
C ILE A 16 19.63 -26.74 7.73
N ASP A 17 19.82 -27.04 6.44
CA ASP A 17 21.00 -26.57 5.70
C ASP A 17 21.00 -25.05 5.52
N ASP A 18 19.83 -24.47 5.22
CA ASP A 18 19.68 -23.02 5.05
C ASP A 18 19.83 -22.29 6.40
N VAL A 19 19.32 -22.86 7.51
CA VAL A 19 19.50 -22.34 8.88
C VAL A 19 20.94 -22.44 9.32
N PHE A 20 21.64 -23.53 8.98
CA PHE A 20 23.07 -23.63 9.23
C PHE A 20 23.86 -22.59 8.43
N GLU A 21 23.48 -22.37 7.17
CA GLU A 21 24.13 -21.40 6.29
C GLU A 21 24.18 -20.00 6.92
N PHE A 22 23.05 -19.51 7.44
CA PHE A 22 23.00 -18.19 8.07
C PHE A 22 23.36 -18.20 9.56
N GLY A 23 23.20 -19.33 10.25
CA GLY A 23 23.53 -19.51 11.66
C GLY A 23 25.03 -19.70 11.93
N ASN A 24 25.81 -20.07 10.92
CA ASN A 24 27.27 -20.19 11.02
C ASN A 24 28.03 -18.95 10.47
N ASP A 25 27.34 -18.06 9.74
CA ASP A 25 27.96 -16.86 9.14
C ASP A 25 28.28 -15.79 10.20
N ASP A 26 29.54 -15.36 10.26
CA ASP A 26 30.05 -14.37 11.23
C ASP A 26 29.31 -13.05 11.19
N GLU A 27 29.01 -12.60 9.99
CA GLU A 27 28.44 -11.29 9.76
C GLU A 27 26.94 -11.28 10.05
N THR A 28 26.24 -12.33 9.65
CA THR A 28 24.83 -12.56 10.01
C THR A 28 24.66 -12.66 11.52
N CYS A 29 25.56 -13.38 12.20
CA CYS A 29 25.50 -13.61 13.64
C CYS A 29 26.16 -12.51 14.48
N LYS A 30 26.65 -11.43 13.87
CA LYS A 30 27.40 -10.38 14.58
C LYS A 30 26.59 -9.73 15.70
N PHE A 31 25.29 -9.53 15.48
CA PHE A 31 24.41 -8.76 16.37
C PHE A 31 23.26 -9.57 16.97
N VAL A 32 23.25 -10.89 16.76
CA VAL A 32 22.26 -11.78 17.39
C VAL A 32 22.70 -12.14 18.80
N THR A 33 21.72 -12.47 19.65
CA THR A 33 21.94 -12.80 21.08
C THR A 33 22.39 -14.24 21.32
N TRP A 34 22.45 -15.06 20.27
CA TRP A 34 22.87 -16.45 20.32
C TRP A 34 24.23 -16.67 19.66
N ASP A 35 24.86 -17.80 19.99
CA ASP A 35 26.14 -18.22 19.43
C ASP A 35 25.98 -18.85 18.05
N LYS A 36 26.99 -18.67 17.20
CA LYS A 36 27.03 -19.28 15.88
C LYS A 36 26.91 -20.80 15.98
N HIS A 37 26.16 -21.39 15.06
CA HIS A 37 26.01 -22.82 14.94
C HIS A 37 27.33 -23.42 14.43
N LYS A 38 27.95 -24.32 15.19
CA LYS A 38 29.25 -24.92 14.84
C LYS A 38 29.13 -26.07 13.86
N ASN A 39 27.95 -26.68 13.77
CA ASN A 39 27.66 -27.81 12.91
C ASN A 39 26.15 -27.89 12.63
N ILE A 40 25.79 -28.77 11.69
CA ILE A 40 24.41 -29.01 11.27
C ILE A 40 23.52 -29.48 12.43
N LEU A 41 24.02 -30.30 13.35
CA LEU A 41 23.23 -30.79 14.50
C LEU A 41 22.80 -29.67 15.45
N GLU A 42 23.61 -28.62 15.60
CA GLU A 42 23.20 -27.43 16.38
C GLU A 42 22.04 -26.70 15.71
N SER A 43 22.04 -26.61 14.37
CA SER A 43 20.94 -25.99 13.60
C SER A 43 19.66 -26.81 13.69
N GLU A 44 19.77 -28.13 13.59
CA GLU A 44 18.66 -29.06 13.80
C GLU A 44 18.03 -28.86 15.18
N LYS A 45 18.85 -28.81 16.24
CA LYS A 45 18.37 -28.56 17.61
C LYS A 45 17.65 -27.21 17.73
N VAL A 46 18.20 -26.14 17.16
CA VAL A 46 17.54 -24.83 17.19
C VAL A 46 16.18 -24.89 16.49
N ILE A 47 16.08 -25.59 15.36
CA ILE A 47 14.80 -25.79 14.65
C ILE A 47 13.82 -26.57 15.54
N THR A 48 14.21 -27.74 16.03
CA THR A 48 13.30 -28.66 16.74
C THR A 48 12.93 -28.15 18.13
N ASP A 49 13.90 -27.58 18.87
CA ASP A 49 13.70 -27.21 20.26
C ASP A 49 13.20 -25.79 20.46
N TYR A 50 13.42 -24.90 19.48
CA TYR A 50 13.00 -23.51 19.59
C TYR A 50 12.03 -23.11 18.46
N PHE A 51 12.45 -23.11 17.19
CA PHE A 51 11.65 -22.53 16.12
C PHE A 51 10.31 -23.24 15.88
N MET A 52 10.28 -24.57 15.87
CA MET A 52 9.05 -25.34 15.67
C MET A 52 8.07 -25.22 16.85
N LYS A 53 8.58 -25.08 18.07
CA LYS A 53 7.77 -24.98 19.30
C LYS A 53 7.22 -23.56 19.51
N ASN A 54 7.89 -22.53 19.00
CA ASN A 54 7.45 -21.15 19.16
C ASN A 54 6.28 -20.82 18.20
N LYS A 55 5.11 -20.52 18.78
CA LYS A 55 3.87 -20.22 18.04
C LYS A 55 4.01 -19.07 17.04
N TYR A 56 4.81 -18.05 17.32
CA TYR A 56 4.97 -16.89 16.44
C TYR A 56 6.37 -16.77 15.85
N CYS A 57 7.10 -17.87 15.75
CA CYS A 57 8.31 -17.96 14.95
C CYS A 57 7.98 -18.47 13.53
N PHE A 58 8.55 -17.83 12.52
CA PHE A 58 8.32 -18.08 11.11
C PHE A 58 9.64 -18.11 10.33
N ALA A 59 9.77 -19.10 9.44
CA ALA A 59 10.78 -19.13 8.40
C ALA A 59 10.41 -18.09 7.33
N ILE A 60 11.40 -17.32 6.88
CA ILE A 60 11.28 -16.40 5.75
C ILE A 60 11.81 -17.14 4.53
N VAL A 61 10.93 -17.50 3.59
CA VAL A 61 11.28 -18.29 2.40
C VAL A 61 11.18 -17.40 1.16
N GLU A 62 12.24 -17.32 0.36
CA GLU A 62 12.23 -16.59 -0.91
C GLU A 62 11.55 -17.44 -1.99
N LYS A 63 10.52 -16.91 -2.66
CA LYS A 63 9.74 -17.69 -3.63
C LYS A 63 10.54 -18.19 -4.83
N ILE A 64 11.51 -17.40 -5.31
CA ILE A 64 12.27 -17.71 -6.53
C ILE A 64 13.21 -18.90 -6.31
N SER A 65 13.97 -18.87 -5.22
CA SER A 65 14.94 -19.92 -4.90
C SER A 65 14.34 -21.05 -4.05
N ASN A 66 13.16 -20.82 -3.46
CA ASN A 66 12.53 -21.67 -2.46
C ASN A 66 13.40 -21.94 -1.22
N LYS A 67 14.37 -21.07 -0.93
CA LYS A 67 15.28 -21.18 0.21
C LYS A 67 14.74 -20.45 1.44
N CYS A 68 15.02 -21.00 2.63
CA CYS A 68 14.81 -20.32 3.90
C CYS A 68 15.92 -19.29 4.14
N ILE A 69 15.64 -18.02 3.87
CA ILE A 69 16.65 -16.95 3.89
C ILE A 69 16.81 -16.27 5.25
N GLY A 70 15.99 -16.64 6.25
CA GLY A 70 16.05 -16.06 7.58
C GLY A 70 14.88 -16.45 8.47
N SER A 71 14.78 -15.81 9.63
CA SER A 71 13.69 -16.03 10.59
C SER A 71 13.09 -14.72 11.08
N PHE A 72 11.80 -14.78 11.42
CA PHE A 72 11.09 -13.71 12.09
C PHE A 72 10.31 -14.29 13.27
N GLU A 73 10.34 -13.61 14.41
CA GLU A 73 9.56 -13.99 15.58
C GLU A 73 8.82 -12.83 16.24
N PHE A 74 7.69 -13.16 16.85
CA PHE A 74 7.07 -12.34 17.89
C PHE A 74 7.11 -13.05 19.24
N LYS A 75 7.47 -12.30 20.29
CA LYS A 75 7.27 -12.69 21.68
C LYS A 75 6.06 -11.94 22.22
N ALA A 76 5.03 -12.67 22.63
CA ALA A 76 3.76 -12.09 23.06
C ALA A 76 3.77 -11.78 24.55
N ASP A 77 3.41 -10.54 24.89
CA ASP A 77 2.98 -10.16 26.23
C ASP A 77 1.45 -10.04 26.21
N ILE A 78 0.81 -11.12 26.65
CA ILE A 78 -0.65 -11.26 26.62
C ILE A 78 -1.30 -10.23 27.54
N LYS A 79 -0.70 -9.97 28.71
CA LYS A 79 -1.25 -9.04 29.70
C LYS A 79 -1.32 -7.62 29.15
N ASN A 80 -0.28 -7.19 28.44
CA ASN A 80 -0.18 -5.83 27.90
C ASN A 80 -0.66 -5.71 26.45
N ASN A 81 -1.18 -6.80 25.86
CA ASN A 81 -1.62 -6.88 24.47
C ASN A 81 -0.55 -6.34 23.50
N SER A 82 0.69 -6.80 23.66
CA SER A 82 1.82 -6.34 22.88
C SER A 82 2.69 -7.49 22.36
N LEU A 83 3.46 -7.20 21.31
CA LEU A 83 4.44 -8.12 20.75
C LEU A 83 5.82 -7.45 20.71
N SER A 84 6.84 -8.17 21.13
CA SER A 84 8.24 -7.81 20.84
C SER A 84 8.71 -8.61 19.63
N LEU A 85 9.33 -7.94 18.66
CA LEU A 85 9.81 -8.54 17.43
C LEU A 85 11.28 -8.89 17.49
N GLY A 86 11.65 -9.99 16.85
CA GLY A 86 13.03 -10.38 16.58
C GLY A 86 13.15 -10.95 15.18
N TYR A 87 14.28 -10.73 14.52
CA TYR A 87 14.51 -11.32 13.19
C TYR A 87 16.00 -11.47 12.90
N VAL A 88 16.31 -12.39 11.99
CA VAL A 88 17.62 -12.52 11.35
C VAL A 88 17.42 -12.78 9.86
N LEU A 89 18.31 -12.25 9.04
CA LEU A 89 18.32 -12.50 7.59
C LEU A 89 19.73 -12.89 7.19
N ASN A 90 19.87 -13.91 6.37
CA ASN A 90 21.14 -14.30 5.77
C ASN A 90 21.77 -13.10 5.02
N LYS A 91 23.06 -12.83 5.26
CA LYS A 91 23.80 -11.74 4.64
C LYS A 91 23.68 -11.65 3.12
N LYS A 92 23.58 -12.79 2.42
CA LYS A 92 23.43 -12.84 0.95
C LYS A 92 22.13 -12.18 0.45
N PHE A 93 21.19 -11.93 1.36
CA PHE A 93 19.87 -11.36 1.07
C PHE A 93 19.70 -9.94 1.65
N TRP A 94 20.74 -9.37 2.27
CA TRP A 94 20.73 -7.99 2.74
C TRP A 94 20.63 -6.99 1.59
N ASN A 95 20.15 -5.78 1.89
CA ASN A 95 20.00 -4.67 0.95
C ASN A 95 19.07 -4.91 -0.26
N LYS A 96 18.30 -6.01 -0.26
CA LYS A 96 17.29 -6.33 -1.29
C LYS A 96 15.85 -5.97 -0.89
N GLY A 97 15.68 -5.35 0.28
CA GLY A 97 14.38 -4.95 0.84
C GLY A 97 13.57 -6.07 1.52
N TYR A 98 14.07 -7.30 1.57
CA TYR A 98 13.31 -8.45 2.10
C TYR A 98 12.91 -8.32 3.56
N MET A 99 13.77 -7.80 4.44
CA MET A 99 13.38 -7.63 5.85
C MET A 99 12.39 -6.47 6.04
N THR A 100 12.47 -5.42 5.23
CA THR A 100 11.46 -4.35 5.23
C THR A 100 10.10 -4.87 4.76
N GLU A 101 10.07 -5.70 3.72
CA GLU A 101 8.85 -6.39 3.27
C GLU A 101 8.29 -7.32 4.36
N THR A 102 9.17 -8.12 4.98
CA THR A 102 8.83 -9.03 6.08
C THR A 102 8.21 -8.28 7.25
N LEU A 103 8.88 -7.24 7.77
CA LEU A 103 8.40 -6.49 8.92
C LEU A 103 7.08 -5.76 8.60
N ASN A 104 6.95 -5.18 7.41
CA ASN A 104 5.70 -4.56 6.98
C ASN A 104 4.52 -5.54 6.92
N PHE A 105 4.76 -6.77 6.45
CA PHE A 105 3.76 -7.83 6.43
C PHE A 105 3.41 -8.28 7.85
N MET A 106 4.41 -8.48 8.70
CA MET A 106 4.22 -8.96 10.07
C MET A 106 3.54 -7.91 10.97
N LEU A 107 3.77 -6.62 10.75
CA LEU A 107 3.03 -5.54 11.42
C LEU A 107 1.56 -5.52 11.00
N ASP A 108 1.26 -5.75 9.71
CA ASP A 108 -0.12 -5.88 9.23
C ASP A 108 -0.82 -7.07 9.91
N TYR A 109 -0.18 -8.23 9.90
CA TYR A 109 -0.66 -9.40 10.62
C TYR A 109 -0.88 -9.12 12.12
N ALA A 110 0.07 -8.49 12.79
CA ALA A 110 -0.05 -8.14 14.20
C ALA A 110 -1.22 -7.20 14.49
N PHE A 111 -1.39 -6.12 13.73
CA PHE A 111 -2.38 -5.09 14.04
C PHE A 111 -3.78 -5.36 13.46
N ASN A 112 -3.87 -5.97 12.29
CA ASN A 112 -5.12 -6.23 11.61
C ASN A 112 -5.68 -7.62 11.92
N THR A 113 -4.82 -8.64 12.03
CA THR A 113 -5.26 -10.02 12.33
C THR A 113 -5.25 -10.29 13.83
N LEU A 114 -4.12 -10.10 14.50
CA LEU A 114 -4.00 -10.38 15.95
C LEU A 114 -4.57 -9.26 16.82
N LYS A 115 -4.77 -8.07 16.25
CA LYS A 115 -5.32 -6.88 16.92
C LYS A 115 -4.56 -6.48 18.18
N VAL A 116 -3.23 -6.66 18.19
CA VAL A 116 -2.40 -6.24 19.31
C VAL A 116 -2.34 -4.73 19.41
N ASN A 117 -2.24 -4.18 20.61
CA ASN A 117 -2.21 -2.73 20.81
C ASN A 117 -0.85 -2.13 20.40
N ARG A 118 0.23 -2.91 20.52
CA ARG A 118 1.60 -2.42 20.37
C ARG A 118 2.52 -3.48 19.82
N VAL A 119 3.43 -3.06 18.94
CA VAL A 119 4.59 -3.86 18.53
C VAL A 119 5.86 -3.08 18.86
N CYS A 120 6.78 -3.70 19.59
CA CYS A 120 8.09 -3.15 19.90
C CYS A 120 9.22 -4.00 19.31
N GLY A 121 10.40 -3.40 19.19
CA GLY A 121 11.62 -4.06 18.76
C GLY A 121 12.82 -3.34 19.34
N VAL A 122 13.90 -4.09 19.53
CA VAL A 122 15.14 -3.55 20.09
C VAL A 122 16.26 -3.87 19.11
N HIS A 123 17.19 -2.93 18.93
CA HIS A 123 18.41 -3.18 18.19
C HIS A 123 19.62 -2.59 18.90
N ILE A 124 20.76 -3.24 18.70
CA ILE A 124 22.06 -2.74 19.12
C ILE A 124 22.33 -1.42 18.39
N LYS A 125 22.80 -0.39 19.11
CA LYS A 125 23.04 0.96 18.54
C LYS A 125 23.94 0.93 17.30
N GLU A 126 24.95 0.09 17.31
CA GLU A 126 25.89 -0.13 16.20
C GLU A 126 25.28 -0.90 15.03
N ASN A 127 24.16 -1.61 15.23
CA ASN A 127 23.41 -2.27 14.17
C ASN A 127 22.45 -1.29 13.47
N ILE A 128 23.03 -0.32 12.77
CA ILE A 128 22.32 0.74 12.04
C ILE A 128 21.35 0.13 11.01
N ALA A 129 21.69 -1.01 10.41
CA ALA A 129 20.86 -1.65 9.39
C ALA A 129 19.50 -2.10 9.95
N SER A 130 19.49 -2.76 11.12
CA SER A 130 18.25 -3.18 11.78
C SER A 130 17.42 -1.98 12.22
N GLY A 131 18.05 -0.94 12.76
CA GLY A 131 17.39 0.33 13.09
C GLY A 131 16.69 0.98 11.90
N LYS A 132 17.37 1.08 10.74
CA LYS A 132 16.79 1.62 9.50
C LYS A 132 15.61 0.79 8.98
N VAL A 133 15.64 -0.53 9.15
CA VAL A 133 14.49 -1.38 8.77
C VAL A 133 13.28 -1.08 9.64
N MET A 134 13.47 -0.99 10.95
CA MET A 134 12.38 -0.68 11.89
C MET A 134 11.80 0.72 11.65
N GLU A 135 12.67 1.71 11.44
CA GLU A 135 12.27 3.08 11.10
C GLU A 135 11.44 3.15 9.82
N LYS A 136 11.88 2.50 8.74
CA LYS A 136 11.14 2.41 7.47
C LYS A 136 9.77 1.73 7.59
N CYS A 137 9.56 0.92 8.63
CA CYS A 137 8.28 0.28 8.91
C CYS A 137 7.45 1.04 9.94
N GLY A 138 7.83 2.29 10.28
CA GLY A 138 7.08 3.20 11.12
C GLY A 138 7.35 3.06 12.62
N LEU A 139 8.31 2.24 13.06
CA LEU A 139 8.67 2.14 14.47
C LEU A 139 9.50 3.36 14.89
N LYS A 140 8.98 4.09 15.87
CA LYS A 140 9.61 5.29 16.45
C LYS A 140 10.55 4.90 17.58
N VAL A 141 11.63 5.66 17.75
CA VAL A 141 12.52 5.54 18.92
C VAL A 141 11.74 5.99 20.16
N GLU A 142 11.79 5.18 21.21
CA GLU A 142 11.23 5.52 22.52
C GLU A 142 12.29 5.63 23.61
N GLY A 143 13.48 5.04 23.40
CA GLY A 143 14.59 5.17 24.33
C GLY A 143 15.89 4.63 23.77
N GLU A 144 16.98 5.14 24.32
CA GLU A 144 18.34 4.64 24.16
C GLU A 144 18.88 4.36 25.57
N PHE A 145 19.29 3.13 25.80
CA PHE A 145 19.72 2.68 27.12
C PHE A 145 21.16 2.18 27.03
N GLU A 146 22.04 2.89 27.71
CA GLU A 146 23.47 2.57 27.80
C GLU A 146 23.68 1.34 28.69
N ASP A 147 24.59 0.45 28.26
CA ASP A 147 24.98 -0.76 28.97
C ASP A 147 23.81 -1.65 29.47
N GLU A 148 22.71 -1.69 28.71
CA GLU A 148 21.49 -2.40 29.10
C GLU A 148 21.68 -3.92 29.14
N GLU A 149 22.49 -4.47 28.23
CA GLU A 149 22.72 -5.91 28.11
C GLU A 149 24.21 -6.24 27.97
N PHE A 150 24.63 -7.39 28.51
CA PHE A 150 25.98 -7.94 28.31
C PHE A 150 25.93 -8.99 27.20
N LEU A 151 26.54 -8.69 26.05
CA LEU A 151 26.53 -9.56 24.88
C LEU A 151 27.93 -9.72 24.32
N LYS A 152 28.35 -10.98 24.09
CA LYS A 152 29.62 -11.32 23.43
C LYS A 152 30.84 -10.61 24.04
N GLY A 153 30.91 -10.57 25.37
CA GLY A 153 32.06 -10.07 26.13
C GLY A 153 32.08 -8.56 26.39
N ARG A 154 31.01 -7.83 26.05
CA ARG A 154 30.90 -6.39 26.32
C ARG A 154 29.48 -6.00 26.69
N TYR A 155 29.35 -4.88 27.40
CA TYR A 155 28.07 -4.20 27.53
C TYR A 155 27.71 -3.49 26.21
N ILE A 156 26.42 -3.47 25.89
CA ILE A 156 25.89 -2.91 24.64
C ILE A 156 24.81 -1.87 24.91
N THR A 157 24.81 -0.80 24.12
CA THR A 157 23.74 0.18 24.10
C THR A 157 22.62 -0.30 23.19
N LEU A 158 21.39 -0.31 23.70
CA LEU A 158 20.20 -0.75 22.98
C LEU A 158 19.28 0.44 22.66
N ILE A 159 18.77 0.45 21.43
CA ILE A 159 17.76 1.39 20.97
C ILE A 159 16.42 0.67 20.97
N HIS A 160 15.50 1.15 21.80
CA HIS A 160 14.13 0.65 21.90
C HIS A 160 13.23 1.42 20.96
N ARG A 161 12.51 0.68 20.13
CA ARG A 161 11.57 1.23 19.16
C ARG A 161 10.21 0.58 19.28
N ALA A 162 9.16 1.34 18.95
CA ALA A 162 7.83 0.79 18.90
C ALA A 162 6.90 1.53 17.95
N ILE A 163 5.81 0.85 17.63
CA ILE A 163 4.67 1.41 16.92
C ILE A 163 3.39 0.96 17.64
N LEU A 164 2.48 1.92 17.84
CA LEU A 164 1.18 1.69 18.44
C LEU A 164 0.16 1.41 17.35
N ARG A 165 -0.80 0.52 17.59
CA ARG A 165 -1.87 0.20 16.65
C ARG A 165 -2.60 1.45 16.16
N LYS A 166 -2.94 2.35 17.08
CA LYS A 166 -3.60 3.63 16.74
C LYS A 166 -2.76 4.49 15.78
N ASN A 167 -1.43 4.42 15.86
CA ASN A 167 -0.53 5.18 14.99
C ASN A 167 -0.29 4.43 13.67
N TYR A 168 -0.27 3.10 13.70
CA TYR A 168 -0.17 2.25 12.52
C TYR A 168 -1.39 2.41 11.63
N LEU A 169 -2.59 2.40 12.21
CA LEU A 169 -3.83 2.61 11.47
C LEU A 169 -3.88 4.04 10.90
N LYS A 170 -3.49 5.04 11.71
CA LYS A 170 -3.36 6.44 11.28
C LYS A 170 -2.22 6.70 10.27
N GLY A 171 -1.29 5.75 10.08
CA GLY A 171 0.01 5.98 9.43
C GLY A 171 0.21 5.21 8.12
N GLU A 172 0.38 5.96 7.03
CA GLU A 172 1.06 5.68 5.74
C GLU A 172 0.73 4.44 4.90
N LYS A 173 0.06 3.39 5.42
CA LYS A 173 -0.42 2.29 4.57
C LYS A 173 -1.82 2.52 4.00
N ARG A 174 -2.64 3.36 4.66
CA ARG A 174 -4.06 3.54 4.30
C ARG A 174 -4.41 4.87 3.63
N MET A 175 -3.50 5.85 3.62
CA MET A 175 -3.74 7.19 3.05
C MET A 175 -2.89 7.50 1.81
N LYS A 176 -2.22 6.50 1.24
CA LYS A 176 -1.38 6.64 0.03
C LYS A 176 -2.08 7.37 -1.11
N GLN A 177 -3.39 7.15 -1.27
CA GLN A 177 -4.17 7.73 -2.34
C GLN A 177 -4.13 9.27 -2.33
N LEU A 178 -4.25 9.89 -1.14
CA LEU A 178 -4.37 11.35 -1.00
C LEU A 178 -3.02 12.04 -0.76
N GLU A 179 -1.92 11.28 -0.73
CA GLU A 179 -0.58 11.83 -0.62
C GLU A 179 -0.15 12.49 -1.94
N MET A 180 0.55 13.62 -1.82
CA MET A 180 1.23 14.26 -2.95
C MET A 180 2.20 13.26 -3.62
N PRO A 181 2.38 13.33 -4.96
CA PRO A 181 3.41 12.54 -5.64
C PRO A 181 4.79 12.81 -5.02
N LYS A 182 5.67 11.81 -5.07
CA LYS A 182 7.05 11.94 -4.59
C LYS A 182 7.93 12.54 -5.68
N ASN A 183 8.99 13.26 -5.29
CA ASN A 183 9.96 13.77 -6.25
C ASN A 183 10.54 12.62 -7.10
N GLY A 184 10.52 12.77 -8.42
CA GLY A 184 10.90 11.73 -9.37
C GLY A 184 9.78 10.75 -9.77
N GLU A 185 8.59 10.84 -9.18
CA GLU A 185 7.44 10.01 -9.55
C GLU A 185 6.84 10.46 -10.89
N LYS A 186 6.36 9.51 -11.69
CA LYS A 186 5.65 9.83 -12.93
C LYS A 186 4.24 10.31 -12.63
N VAL A 187 3.88 11.46 -13.19
CA VAL A 187 2.55 12.07 -13.08
C VAL A 187 2.01 12.39 -14.47
N TYR A 188 0.71 12.61 -14.57
CA TYR A 188 0.03 12.83 -15.84
C TYR A 188 -0.75 14.14 -15.80
N ILE A 189 -0.50 15.02 -16.76
CA ILE A 189 -1.21 16.30 -16.88
C ILE A 189 -2.24 16.16 -18.00
N MET A 190 -3.52 16.11 -17.62
CA MET A 190 -4.65 16.19 -18.53
C MET A 190 -4.95 17.65 -18.82
N LYS A 191 -4.64 18.08 -20.03
CA LYS A 191 -4.96 19.42 -20.52
C LYS A 191 -6.34 19.43 -21.13
N THR A 192 -7.18 20.35 -20.71
CA THR A 192 -8.51 20.57 -21.26
C THR A 192 -8.62 21.99 -21.84
N ASN A 193 -9.69 22.29 -22.56
CA ASN A 193 -9.98 23.66 -23.01
C ASN A 193 -10.35 24.64 -21.86
N VAL A 194 -10.52 24.15 -20.63
CA VAL A 194 -10.86 24.96 -19.45
C VAL A 194 -9.78 24.94 -18.35
N GLY A 195 -8.69 24.20 -18.54
CA GLY A 195 -7.58 24.15 -17.58
C GLY A 195 -6.87 22.81 -17.54
N GLU A 196 -5.90 22.69 -16.62
CA GLU A 196 -5.10 21.49 -16.45
C GLU A 196 -5.48 20.73 -15.17
N ILE A 197 -5.58 19.41 -15.28
CA ILE A 197 -5.81 18.49 -14.17
C ILE A 197 -4.60 17.57 -14.05
N SER A 198 -3.90 17.62 -12.92
CA SER A 198 -2.72 16.78 -12.68
C SER A 198 -3.07 15.54 -11.85
N LEU A 199 -2.70 14.39 -12.39
CA LEU A 199 -3.10 13.06 -11.96
C LEU A 199 -1.88 12.25 -11.51
N ARG A 200 -2.03 11.59 -10.36
CA ARG A 200 -1.13 10.54 -9.88
C ARG A 200 -1.81 9.20 -10.12
N LEU A 201 -1.13 8.24 -10.71
CA LEU A 201 -1.69 6.91 -11.02
C LEU A 201 -1.12 5.84 -10.08
N PHE A 202 -1.90 4.79 -9.83
CA PHE A 202 -1.60 3.75 -8.83
C PHE A 202 -1.31 2.41 -9.51
N ASN A 203 -0.20 2.34 -10.23
CA ASN A 203 0.22 1.13 -10.97
C ASN A 203 0.36 -0.11 -10.07
N GLU A 204 0.68 0.08 -8.79
CA GLU A 204 0.84 -0.99 -7.82
C GLU A 204 -0.50 -1.63 -7.38
N VAL A 205 -1.62 -0.96 -7.64
CA VAL A 205 -2.96 -1.37 -7.20
C VAL A 205 -3.85 -1.73 -8.38
N ALA A 206 -3.79 -0.94 -9.45
CA ALA A 206 -4.59 -1.14 -10.66
C ALA A 206 -3.67 -1.14 -11.91
N PRO A 207 -2.76 -2.12 -12.04
CA PRO A 207 -1.79 -2.17 -13.11
C PRO A 207 -2.43 -2.18 -14.50
N LYS A 208 -3.51 -2.93 -14.73
CA LYS A 208 -4.18 -2.97 -16.05
C LYS A 208 -4.91 -1.67 -16.36
N ALA A 209 -5.65 -1.11 -15.40
CA ALA A 209 -6.33 0.17 -15.61
C ALA A 209 -5.33 1.29 -15.92
N CYS A 210 -4.20 1.32 -15.20
CA CYS A 210 -3.13 2.28 -15.46
C CYS A 210 -2.47 2.05 -16.82
N GLU A 211 -2.08 0.82 -17.15
CA GLU A 211 -1.48 0.48 -18.44
C GLU A 211 -2.38 0.89 -19.61
N ASN A 212 -3.67 0.58 -19.50
CA ASN A 212 -4.69 0.96 -20.47
C ASN A 212 -4.76 2.48 -20.64
N PHE A 213 -4.97 3.22 -19.54
CA PHE A 213 -5.10 4.68 -19.58
C PHE A 213 -3.83 5.37 -20.12
N ILE A 214 -2.65 4.96 -19.65
CA ILE A 214 -1.36 5.51 -20.08
C ILE A 214 -1.12 5.26 -21.56
N THR A 215 -1.42 4.05 -22.03
CA THR A 215 -1.18 3.67 -23.42
C THR A 215 -2.17 4.38 -24.36
N LEU A 216 -3.45 4.50 -23.99
CA LEU A 216 -4.44 5.29 -24.73
C LEU A 216 -4.03 6.77 -24.79
N ALA A 217 -3.60 7.35 -23.67
CA ALA A 217 -3.08 8.71 -23.60
C ALA A 217 -1.88 8.92 -24.55
N LYS A 218 -0.89 8.01 -24.53
CA LYS A 218 0.30 8.08 -25.41
C LYS A 218 -0.05 7.94 -26.89
N ARG A 219 -1.11 7.21 -27.23
CA ARG A 219 -1.63 7.09 -28.60
C ARG A 219 -2.44 8.32 -29.04
N GLY A 220 -2.68 9.28 -28.15
CA GLY A 220 -3.55 10.43 -28.41
C GLY A 220 -5.03 10.06 -28.50
N TYR A 221 -5.42 8.87 -28.01
CA TYR A 221 -6.80 8.36 -28.10
C TYR A 221 -7.81 9.29 -27.40
N TYR A 222 -7.37 9.95 -26.32
CA TYR A 222 -8.20 10.91 -25.58
C TYR A 222 -8.20 12.32 -26.19
N ASN A 223 -7.39 12.62 -27.21
CA ASN A 223 -7.33 13.96 -27.78
C ASN A 223 -8.61 14.25 -28.58
N GLY A 224 -9.29 15.34 -28.25
CA GLY A 224 -10.59 15.69 -28.82
C GLY A 224 -11.78 15.00 -28.13
N VAL A 225 -11.53 14.12 -27.15
CA VAL A 225 -12.61 13.43 -26.42
C VAL A 225 -13.23 14.38 -25.40
N ILE A 226 -14.57 14.39 -25.34
CA ILE A 226 -15.32 15.27 -24.44
C ILE A 226 -15.64 14.62 -23.10
N PHE A 227 -15.87 15.45 -22.08
CA PHE A 227 -16.61 15.04 -20.88
C PHE A 227 -18.10 14.97 -21.21
N HIS A 228 -18.56 13.80 -21.68
CA HIS A 228 -19.90 13.61 -22.21
C HIS A 228 -20.99 13.50 -21.13
N ARG A 229 -20.59 13.32 -19.85
CA ARG A 229 -21.52 13.24 -18.72
C ARG A 229 -20.92 13.92 -17.48
N VAL A 230 -21.62 14.89 -16.94
CA VAL A 230 -21.20 15.76 -15.84
C VAL A 230 -22.36 15.92 -14.87
N ILE A 231 -22.13 15.57 -13.61
CA ILE A 231 -23.14 15.65 -12.55
C ILE A 231 -22.52 16.40 -11.37
N ARG A 232 -23.08 17.58 -11.09
CA ARG A 232 -22.70 18.41 -9.93
C ARG A 232 -22.87 17.63 -8.63
N ASP A 233 -21.93 17.81 -7.72
CA ASP A 233 -21.87 17.11 -6.42
C ASP A 233 -21.75 15.59 -6.57
N PHE A 234 -21.22 15.13 -7.71
CA PHE A 234 -20.94 13.72 -7.95
C PHE A 234 -19.63 13.51 -8.70
N MET A 235 -19.61 13.68 -10.02
CA MET A 235 -18.45 13.32 -10.86
C MET A 235 -18.51 13.96 -12.26
N ILE A 236 -17.35 13.98 -12.92
CA ILE A 236 -17.18 14.32 -14.34
C ILE A 236 -16.67 13.08 -15.09
N GLN A 237 -17.35 12.66 -16.15
CA GLN A 237 -17.06 11.43 -16.90
C GLN A 237 -16.67 11.72 -18.35
N GLY A 238 -15.61 11.07 -18.80
CA GLY A 238 -15.03 11.20 -20.14
C GLY A 238 -14.47 9.88 -20.66
N GLY A 239 -13.69 9.95 -21.74
CA GLY A 239 -12.99 8.77 -22.29
C GLY A 239 -13.80 7.94 -23.29
N ASP A 240 -14.93 8.44 -23.78
CA ASP A 240 -15.69 7.86 -24.90
C ASP A 240 -15.46 8.68 -26.18
N PRO A 241 -14.75 8.16 -27.20
CA PRO A 241 -14.53 8.86 -28.47
C PRO A 241 -15.80 9.24 -29.23
N THR A 242 -16.91 8.55 -28.97
CA THR A 242 -18.21 8.85 -29.60
C THR A 242 -18.98 9.95 -28.85
N GLY A 243 -18.62 10.22 -27.59
CA GLY A 243 -19.31 11.18 -26.73
C GLY A 243 -20.76 10.81 -26.40
N THR A 244 -21.11 9.51 -26.47
CA THR A 244 -22.46 8.99 -26.23
C THR A 244 -22.64 8.34 -24.85
N GLY A 245 -21.53 7.98 -24.20
CA GLY A 245 -21.48 7.15 -23.01
C GLY A 245 -21.54 5.65 -23.29
N MET A 246 -21.71 5.23 -24.55
CA MET A 246 -21.82 3.81 -24.95
C MET A 246 -20.59 3.29 -25.69
N GLY A 247 -19.68 4.18 -26.09
CA GLY A 247 -18.50 3.82 -26.87
C GLY A 247 -17.22 3.67 -26.04
N GLY A 248 -16.13 3.39 -26.76
CA GLY A 248 -14.80 3.28 -26.20
C GLY A 248 -14.34 1.85 -25.96
N GLU A 249 -13.06 1.58 -26.22
CA GLU A 249 -12.44 0.26 -26.11
C GLU A 249 -11.12 0.33 -25.34
N SER A 250 -10.73 -0.78 -24.71
CA SER A 250 -9.41 -0.87 -24.09
C SER A 250 -8.31 -1.01 -25.15
N ILE A 251 -7.05 -0.92 -24.72
CA ILE A 251 -5.90 -1.18 -25.60
C ILE A 251 -5.82 -2.61 -26.14
N TRP A 252 -6.57 -3.54 -25.54
CA TRP A 252 -6.64 -4.94 -25.93
C TRP A 252 -7.80 -5.24 -26.88
N GLY A 253 -8.67 -4.25 -27.18
CA GLY A 253 -9.83 -4.42 -28.06
C GLY A 253 -11.00 -5.18 -27.42
N GLU A 254 -10.92 -5.48 -26.12
CA GLU A 254 -11.96 -6.14 -25.34
C GLU A 254 -12.07 -5.52 -23.93
N SER A 255 -13.12 -5.85 -23.19
CA SER A 255 -13.23 -5.42 -21.79
C SER A 255 -12.20 -6.10 -20.90
N PHE A 256 -11.78 -5.43 -19.82
CA PHE A 256 -10.88 -6.01 -18.81
C PHE A 256 -11.46 -5.96 -17.38
N GLU A 257 -10.86 -6.76 -16.51
CA GLU A 257 -11.30 -7.00 -15.14
C GLU A 257 -11.23 -5.76 -14.24
N ASP A 258 -12.02 -5.77 -13.17
CA ASP A 258 -11.92 -4.79 -12.10
C ASP A 258 -10.72 -5.10 -11.19
N GLU A 259 -9.97 -4.06 -10.83
CA GLU A 259 -8.87 -4.10 -9.87
C GLU A 259 -9.26 -3.28 -8.62
N PHE A 260 -9.43 -3.93 -7.48
CA PHE A 260 -9.85 -3.28 -6.23
C PHE A 260 -8.83 -3.50 -5.10
N ASP A 261 -8.55 -2.44 -4.34
CA ASP A 261 -7.79 -2.49 -3.09
C ASP A 261 -8.55 -1.77 -1.98
N GLY A 262 -8.59 -2.36 -0.78
CA GLY A 262 -9.35 -1.85 0.36
C GLY A 262 -8.91 -0.47 0.87
N ASN A 263 -7.77 0.04 0.43
CA ASN A 263 -7.23 1.34 0.80
C ASN A 263 -7.47 2.42 -0.26
N PHE A 264 -7.93 2.06 -1.46
CA PHE A 264 -8.19 2.99 -2.57
C PHE A 264 -9.67 3.11 -2.81
N ARG A 265 -10.22 4.29 -2.52
CA ARG A 265 -11.65 4.56 -2.43
C ARG A 265 -12.07 5.70 -3.34
N ASN A 266 -13.35 5.80 -3.64
CA ASN A 266 -13.89 6.90 -4.45
C ASN A 266 -14.02 8.18 -3.63
N TYR A 267 -12.92 8.63 -2.99
CA TYR A 267 -12.83 9.94 -2.37
C TYR A 267 -12.90 11.04 -3.43
N ARG A 268 -13.13 12.27 -2.99
CA ARG A 268 -13.03 13.43 -3.88
C ARG A 268 -11.68 13.47 -4.61
N GLY A 269 -11.73 13.68 -5.93
CA GLY A 269 -10.59 13.68 -6.84
C GLY A 269 -10.11 12.30 -7.27
N ALA A 270 -10.75 11.21 -6.82
CA ALA A 270 -10.43 9.87 -7.30
C ALA A 270 -10.70 9.78 -8.82
N LEU A 271 -9.71 9.26 -9.56
CA LEU A 271 -9.83 8.88 -10.95
C LEU A 271 -10.16 7.39 -11.02
N SER A 272 -11.32 7.08 -11.56
CA SER A 272 -11.89 5.73 -11.53
C SER A 272 -12.39 5.29 -12.90
N MET A 273 -12.31 3.98 -13.19
CA MET A 273 -12.85 3.43 -14.42
C MET A 273 -14.38 3.51 -14.44
N ALA A 274 -14.94 3.98 -15.56
CA ALA A 274 -16.36 3.78 -15.84
C ALA A 274 -16.54 2.37 -16.44
N ASN A 275 -17.63 1.70 -16.05
CA ASN A 275 -17.98 0.37 -16.54
C ASN A 275 -19.50 0.23 -16.64
N ALA A 276 -19.96 -0.81 -17.33
CA ALA A 276 -21.37 -1.16 -17.50
C ALA A 276 -21.76 -2.38 -16.63
N GLY A 277 -21.04 -2.59 -15.53
CA GLY A 277 -21.13 -3.78 -14.68
C GLY A 277 -19.76 -4.39 -14.39
N PRO A 278 -19.70 -5.43 -13.54
CA PRO A 278 -18.43 -6.02 -13.13
C PRO A 278 -17.57 -6.48 -14.33
N ASN A 279 -16.28 -6.14 -14.31
CA ASN A 279 -15.28 -6.54 -15.31
C ASN A 279 -15.59 -6.08 -16.75
N THR A 280 -16.19 -4.90 -16.90
CA THR A 280 -16.51 -4.32 -18.22
C THR A 280 -15.74 -3.04 -18.51
N ASN A 281 -14.51 -2.94 -18.02
CA ASN A 281 -13.68 -1.75 -18.19
C ASN A 281 -13.23 -1.60 -19.65
N GLY A 282 -13.36 -0.39 -20.20
CA GLY A 282 -12.96 -0.01 -21.56
C GLY A 282 -11.98 1.17 -21.55
N SER A 283 -12.34 2.28 -22.20
CA SER A 283 -11.55 3.53 -22.16
C SER A 283 -12.15 4.63 -21.28
N GLN A 284 -13.41 4.51 -20.90
CA GLN A 284 -14.12 5.53 -20.14
C GLN A 284 -13.67 5.58 -18.68
N PHE A 285 -13.63 6.79 -18.14
CA PHE A 285 -13.26 7.05 -16.75
C PHE A 285 -14.10 8.22 -16.20
N PHE A 286 -14.10 8.38 -14.88
CA PHE A 286 -14.63 9.56 -14.23
C PHE A 286 -13.68 10.08 -13.14
N ILE A 287 -13.82 11.37 -12.82
CA ILE A 287 -13.21 12.01 -11.67
C ILE A 287 -14.30 12.37 -10.68
N VAL A 288 -14.18 11.92 -9.43
CA VAL A 288 -15.13 12.24 -8.37
C VAL A 288 -15.00 13.71 -7.98
N GLN A 289 -16.06 14.48 -8.13
CA GLN A 289 -16.07 15.91 -7.78
C GLN A 289 -16.66 16.16 -6.39
N ASN A 290 -17.58 15.29 -5.93
CA ASN A 290 -18.37 15.52 -4.74
C ASN A 290 -17.52 15.95 -3.53
N SER A 291 -17.72 17.18 -3.06
CA SER A 291 -16.95 17.76 -1.96
C SER A 291 -17.49 17.45 -0.58
N LYS A 292 -18.71 16.89 -0.49
CA LYS A 292 -19.36 16.61 0.78
C LYS A 292 -20.32 15.42 0.69
N ILE A 293 -20.26 14.54 1.67
CA ILE A 293 -21.34 13.56 1.90
C ILE A 293 -22.26 14.07 3.02
N SER A 294 -23.55 13.75 2.97
CA SER A 294 -24.52 14.16 3.99
C SER A 294 -24.23 13.50 5.34
N ASP A 295 -24.68 14.12 6.43
CA ASP A 295 -24.56 13.56 7.78
C ASP A 295 -25.24 12.19 7.90
N ASP A 296 -26.34 11.97 7.16
CA ASP A 296 -27.00 10.67 7.08
C ASP A 296 -26.10 9.59 6.46
N TYR A 297 -25.36 9.93 5.39
CA TYR A 297 -24.40 9.01 4.81
C TYR A 297 -23.20 8.77 5.72
N VAL A 298 -22.71 9.79 6.42
CA VAL A 298 -21.68 9.63 7.43
C VAL A 298 -22.16 8.67 8.53
N ASN A 299 -23.38 8.85 9.03
CA ASN A 299 -23.96 7.98 10.04
C ASN A 299 -24.16 6.55 9.53
N TYR A 300 -24.60 6.38 8.28
CA TYR A 300 -24.68 5.08 7.63
C TYR A 300 -23.31 4.38 7.59
N LEU A 301 -22.26 5.09 7.16
CA LEU A 301 -20.90 4.56 7.12
C LEU A 301 -20.36 4.23 8.52
N LYS A 302 -20.63 5.08 9.53
CA LYS A 302 -20.25 4.84 10.92
C LYS A 302 -20.87 3.55 11.49
N ASN A 303 -22.06 3.16 11.02
CA ASN A 303 -22.78 1.96 11.43
C ASN A 303 -22.59 0.74 10.50
N SER A 304 -21.82 0.88 9.41
CA SER A 304 -21.51 -0.21 8.48
C SER A 304 -20.42 -1.16 9.03
N ASP A 305 -20.22 -2.32 8.37
CA ASP A 305 -19.18 -3.26 8.76
C ASP A 305 -17.80 -2.59 8.77
N LYS A 306 -17.17 -2.53 9.96
CA LYS A 306 -15.86 -1.92 10.18
C LYS A 306 -14.71 -2.61 9.44
N LYS A 307 -14.94 -3.81 8.89
CA LYS A 307 -14.00 -4.43 7.93
C LYS A 307 -14.03 -3.73 6.58
N VAL A 308 -15.18 -3.22 6.16
CA VAL A 308 -15.40 -2.55 4.87
C VAL A 308 -15.18 -1.05 5.00
N TYR A 309 -15.74 -0.43 6.04
CA TYR A 309 -15.59 0.99 6.36
C TYR A 309 -15.03 1.20 7.78
N PRO A 310 -13.70 1.04 7.95
CA PRO A 310 -13.02 1.45 9.18
C PRO A 310 -13.20 2.95 9.47
N ASP A 311 -13.10 3.35 10.74
CA ASP A 311 -13.33 4.74 11.16
C ASP A 311 -12.53 5.77 10.34
N GLU A 312 -11.28 5.47 9.98
CA GLU A 312 -10.41 6.34 9.18
C GLU A 312 -10.93 6.59 7.76
N VAL A 313 -11.53 5.58 7.13
CA VAL A 313 -12.16 5.72 5.80
C VAL A 313 -13.39 6.63 5.93
N VAL A 314 -14.18 6.44 6.99
CA VAL A 314 -15.36 7.26 7.27
C VAL A 314 -14.97 8.71 7.56
N GLU A 315 -13.97 8.94 8.40
CA GLU A 315 -13.41 10.26 8.69
C GLU A 315 -12.89 10.94 7.41
N THR A 316 -12.28 10.18 6.50
CA THR A 316 -11.79 10.71 5.22
C THR A 316 -12.94 11.15 4.32
N TYR A 317 -14.01 10.36 4.22
CA TYR A 317 -15.22 10.76 3.50
C TYR A 317 -15.92 11.96 4.12
N GLU A 318 -16.04 11.97 5.45
CA GLU A 318 -16.64 13.07 6.22
C GLU A 318 -15.87 14.37 6.00
N LYS A 319 -14.54 14.31 5.93
CA LYS A 319 -13.67 15.47 5.72
C LYS A 319 -13.59 15.95 4.27
N ASN A 320 -13.44 15.03 3.32
CA ASN A 320 -13.05 15.35 1.95
C ASN A 320 -14.19 15.20 0.93
N GLY A 321 -15.29 14.53 1.29
CA GLY A 321 -16.33 14.13 0.37
C GLY A 321 -15.95 12.92 -0.49
N GLY A 322 -16.82 12.57 -1.42
CA GLY A 322 -16.62 11.48 -2.37
C GLY A 322 -17.92 10.74 -2.72
N ALA A 323 -17.76 9.55 -3.28
CA ALA A 323 -18.84 8.69 -3.77
C ALA A 323 -18.67 7.25 -3.24
N PHE A 324 -18.77 7.06 -1.92
CA PHE A 324 -18.53 5.77 -1.25
C PHE A 324 -19.37 4.60 -1.80
N TRP A 325 -20.55 4.89 -2.37
CA TRP A 325 -21.43 3.87 -2.97
C TRP A 325 -20.87 3.24 -4.26
N LEU A 326 -19.78 3.81 -4.81
CA LEU A 326 -19.01 3.29 -5.95
C LEU A 326 -17.82 2.43 -5.52
N ASP A 327 -17.48 2.38 -4.23
CA ASP A 327 -16.39 1.54 -3.74
C ASP A 327 -16.64 0.07 -4.08
N PHE A 328 -15.58 -0.60 -4.53
CA PHE A 328 -15.61 -2.00 -4.97
C PHE A 328 -16.59 -2.29 -6.12
N LYS A 329 -16.95 -1.25 -6.88
CA LYS A 329 -17.70 -1.33 -8.15
C LYS A 329 -16.94 -0.70 -9.30
N HIS A 330 -16.13 0.32 -9.00
CA HIS A 330 -15.31 1.03 -9.96
C HIS A 330 -13.85 1.04 -9.50
N THR A 331 -12.95 0.63 -10.38
CA THR A 331 -11.51 0.60 -10.12
C THR A 331 -10.98 2.00 -9.96
N VAL A 332 -10.50 2.33 -8.76
CA VAL A 332 -9.78 3.57 -8.47
C VAL A 332 -8.33 3.36 -8.90
N PHE A 333 -7.90 4.03 -9.96
CA PHE A 333 -6.57 3.86 -10.54
C PHE A 333 -5.72 5.14 -10.53
N GLY A 334 -6.28 6.25 -10.05
CA GLY A 334 -5.52 7.47 -9.82
C GLY A 334 -6.21 8.46 -8.90
N GLN A 335 -5.55 9.59 -8.68
CA GLN A 335 -6.03 10.70 -7.87
C GLN A 335 -5.57 12.03 -8.47
N VAL A 336 -6.48 13.00 -8.51
CA VAL A 336 -6.14 14.40 -8.77
C VAL A 336 -5.37 14.96 -7.58
N PHE A 337 -4.14 15.44 -7.83
CA PHE A 337 -3.31 16.09 -6.80
C PHE A 337 -3.17 17.61 -7.02
N LYS A 338 -3.53 18.11 -8.20
CA LYS A 338 -3.61 19.55 -8.54
C LYS A 338 -4.64 19.76 -9.65
N GLY A 339 -5.36 20.87 -9.65
CA GLY A 339 -6.39 21.18 -10.65
C GLY A 339 -7.81 20.75 -10.24
N MET A 340 -8.10 20.61 -8.93
CA MET A 340 -9.46 20.32 -8.47
C MET A 340 -10.43 21.48 -8.74
N GLU A 341 -9.93 22.72 -8.77
CA GLU A 341 -10.67 23.90 -9.19
C GLU A 341 -11.17 23.80 -10.63
N VAL A 342 -10.39 23.18 -11.52
CA VAL A 342 -10.80 22.89 -12.91
C VAL A 342 -11.88 21.82 -12.93
N VAL A 343 -11.73 20.76 -12.12
CA VAL A 343 -12.77 19.72 -11.96
C VAL A 343 -14.09 20.33 -11.45
N ASP A 344 -14.02 21.26 -10.50
CA ASP A 344 -15.18 21.98 -9.98
C ASP A 344 -15.81 22.90 -11.03
N GLU A 345 -15.01 23.59 -11.84
CA GLU A 345 -15.50 24.42 -12.95
C GLU A 345 -16.26 23.57 -13.97
N ILE A 346 -15.68 22.44 -14.40
CA ILE A 346 -16.33 21.48 -15.31
C ILE A 346 -17.65 21.01 -14.71
N ALA A 347 -17.67 20.58 -13.45
CA ALA A 347 -18.87 20.10 -12.78
C ALA A 347 -19.97 21.15 -12.61
N ASN A 348 -19.63 22.43 -12.69
CA ASN A 348 -20.58 23.54 -12.58
C ASN A 348 -21.09 24.06 -13.92
N THR A 349 -20.60 23.55 -15.05
CA THR A 349 -21.07 23.94 -16.38
C THR A 349 -22.55 23.63 -16.60
N TYR A 350 -23.19 24.37 -17.50
CA TYR A 350 -24.58 24.12 -17.84
C TYR A 350 -24.72 22.83 -18.68
N CYS A 351 -25.56 21.91 -18.20
CA CYS A 351 -25.77 20.61 -18.82
C CYS A 351 -27.22 20.40 -19.24
N SER A 352 -27.41 19.71 -20.38
CA SER A 352 -28.68 19.17 -20.84
C SER A 352 -28.61 17.64 -20.74
N ASN A 353 -29.45 17.03 -19.89
CA ASN A 353 -29.40 15.59 -19.58
C ASN A 353 -28.00 15.11 -19.18
N ASP A 354 -27.40 15.79 -18.19
CA ASP A 354 -26.03 15.57 -17.70
C ASP A 354 -24.92 15.79 -18.75
N LYS A 355 -25.22 16.14 -20.01
CA LYS A 355 -24.21 16.46 -21.02
C LYS A 355 -23.95 17.97 -21.06
N PRO A 356 -22.69 18.45 -20.94
CA PRO A 356 -22.37 19.86 -21.14
C PRO A 356 -22.92 20.38 -22.48
N VAL A 357 -23.52 21.57 -22.45
CA VAL A 357 -24.01 22.22 -23.68
C VAL A 357 -22.86 22.78 -24.51
N GLU A 358 -21.83 23.29 -23.84
CA GLU A 358 -20.56 23.63 -24.46
C GLU A 358 -19.57 22.50 -24.21
N ASP A 359 -18.93 22.02 -25.27
CA ASP A 359 -18.02 20.88 -25.18
C ASP A 359 -16.79 21.22 -24.32
N ILE A 360 -16.56 20.39 -23.32
CA ILE A 360 -15.35 20.39 -22.52
C ILE A 360 -14.48 19.25 -23.03
N VAL A 361 -13.35 19.61 -23.64
CA VAL A 361 -12.56 18.74 -24.50
C VAL A 361 -11.21 18.46 -23.85
N ILE A 362 -10.80 17.19 -23.84
CA ILE A 362 -9.44 16.78 -23.50
C ILE A 362 -8.55 17.08 -24.70
N LEU A 363 -7.58 17.98 -24.54
CA LEU A 363 -6.64 18.38 -25.58
C LEU A 363 -5.49 17.37 -25.67
N SER A 364 -4.94 16.97 -24.52
CA SER A 364 -3.86 15.99 -24.42
C SER A 364 -3.71 15.47 -22.99
N ILE A 365 -3.06 14.32 -22.84
CA ILE A 365 -2.62 13.81 -21.53
C ILE A 365 -1.13 13.52 -21.62
N GLU A 366 -0.33 14.29 -20.88
CA GLU A 366 1.14 14.24 -20.96
C GLU A 366 1.76 13.59 -19.72
N GLU A 367 2.67 12.64 -19.91
CA GLU A 367 3.54 12.11 -18.86
C GLU A 367 4.60 13.17 -18.47
N LYS A 368 4.74 13.43 -17.18
CA LYS A 368 5.79 14.29 -16.60
C LYS A 368 6.45 13.57 -15.43
N VAL A 369 7.62 14.05 -15.03
CA VAL A 369 8.26 13.69 -13.76
C VAL A 369 7.90 14.77 -12.75
N PHE A 370 7.40 14.37 -11.58
CA PHE A 370 7.07 15.30 -10.51
C PHE A 370 8.35 15.85 -9.88
N GLU A 371 8.50 17.16 -9.94
CA GLU A 371 9.53 17.94 -9.27
C GLU A 371 8.82 18.77 -8.21
N GLY A 372 9.18 18.54 -6.94
CA GLY A 372 8.40 18.91 -5.74
C GLY A 372 7.89 20.34 -5.62
#